data_AF-A0A946L227-F1
#
_entry.id   AF-A0A946L227-F1
#
_cell.length_a   1.000
_cell.length_b   1.000
_cell.length_c   1.000
_cell.angle_alpha   90.00
_cell.angle_beta   90.00
_cell.angle_gamma   90.00
#
_symmetry.space_group_name_H-M   'P 1'
#
loop_
_entity.id
_entity.type
_entity.pdbx_description
1 polymer ?
#
loop_
_entity_poly.entity_id
_entity_poly.type
_entity_poly.pdbx_seq_one_letter_code
_entity_poly.pdbx_strand_id
1 'polypeptide(L)'
;WNNLIGKISSEYGSHNAALKIHLDSPQSGYTPESNYTSWSNYNSWSNTLHTSYQFDNDAGQLMNLGFIQERGSKKQLDLSSAWEINHQWGLFARYNQELISSNKHRLEDLIGVSYESCCWSTNFTRRKFFTGTDSNGANEFDTTWMLVLELKGMGKLGKSSNLNQLLEESILGYKSKP
;
A
#
# COMPACT_ATOMS: atom_id res chain seq x y z
N TRP A 1 1.93 -9.29 -29.04
CA TRP A 1 2.93 -9.58 -28.00
C TRP A 1 3.32 -8.26 -27.37
N ASN A 2 2.82 -7.96 -26.18
CA ASN A 2 3.20 -6.77 -25.43
C ASN A 2 4.59 -7.04 -24.85
N ASN A 3 5.59 -6.30 -25.31
CA ASN A 3 6.96 -6.47 -24.85
C ASN A 3 7.08 -5.87 -23.44
N LEU A 4 7.51 -6.69 -22.47
CA LEU A 4 8.02 -6.19 -21.19
C LEU A 4 9.29 -5.39 -21.46
N ILE A 5 9.34 -4.15 -20.97
CA ILE A 5 10.53 -3.30 -21.08
C ILE A 5 11.15 -3.19 -19.69
N GLY A 6 12.37 -3.71 -19.53
CA GLY A 6 13.12 -3.56 -18.29
C GLY A 6 14.09 -2.39 -18.37
N LYS A 7 14.18 -1.58 -17.32
CA LYS A 7 15.25 -0.58 -17.16
C LYS A 7 16.10 -0.94 -15.96
N ILE A 8 17.41 -0.90 -16.13
CA ILE A 8 18.37 -1.09 -15.05
C ILE A 8 19.08 0.23 -14.82
N SER A 9 19.12 0.69 -13.57
CA SER A 9 19.89 1.85 -13.15
C SER A 9 20.81 1.49 -11.98
N SER A 10 21.92 2.20 -11.88
CA SER A 10 22.89 2.03 -10.81
C SER A 10 23.39 3.38 -10.31
N GLU A 11 23.55 3.51 -9.00
CA GLU A 11 24.10 4.69 -8.36
C GLU A 11 25.30 4.28 -7.50
N TYR A 12 26.37 5.07 -7.52
CA TYR A 12 27.61 4.79 -6.80
C TYR A 12 28.11 6.06 -6.11
N GLY A 13 28.51 5.92 -4.84
CA GLY A 13 29.22 6.94 -4.07
C GLY A 13 30.41 6.35 -3.32
N SER A 14 31.08 7.14 -2.48
CA SER A 14 32.33 6.75 -1.83
C SER A 14 32.19 5.54 -0.89
N HIS A 15 31.00 5.30 -0.34
CA HIS A 15 30.71 4.20 0.59
C HIS A 15 29.45 3.41 0.24
N ASN A 16 28.73 3.81 -0.82
CA ASN A 16 27.43 3.26 -1.16
C ASN A 16 27.36 2.84 -2.63
N ALA A 17 26.62 1.76 -2.88
CA ALA A 17 26.19 1.39 -4.22
C ALA A 17 24.71 1.00 -4.16
N ALA A 18 23.97 1.32 -5.23
CA ALA A 18 22.59 0.90 -5.41
C ALA A 18 22.39 0.37 -6.83
N LEU A 19 21.61 -0.70 -6.95
CA LEU A 19 21.15 -1.27 -8.20
C LEU A 19 19.62 -1.28 -8.17
N LYS A 20 18.97 -0.79 -9.22
CA LYS A 20 17.52 -0.80 -9.34
C LYS A 20 17.11 -1.37 -10.70
N ILE A 21 16.21 -2.34 -10.66
CA ILE A 21 15.62 -2.98 -11.84
C ILE A 21 14.16 -2.59 -11.86
N HIS A 22 13.73 -1.86 -12.88
CA HIS A 22 12.32 -1.53 -13.11
C HIS A 22 11.75 -2.44 -14.20
N LEU A 23 10.52 -2.87 -14.02
CA LEU A 23 9.75 -3.65 -14.98
C LEU A 23 8.58 -2.78 -15.46
N ASP A 24 8.75 -2.16 -16.63
CA ASP A 24 7.70 -1.40 -17.28
C ASP A 24 6.79 -2.37 -18.06
N SER A 25 5.51 -2.42 -17.70
CA SER A 25 4.46 -3.07 -18.48
C SER A 25 3.72 -2.01 -19.30
N PRO A 26 3.53 -2.19 -20.62
CA PRO A 26 2.84 -1.22 -21.46
C PRO A 26 1.30 -1.26 -21.34
N GLN A 27 0.73 -1.88 -20.31
CA GLN A 27 -0.72 -1.94 -20.12
C GLN A 27 -1.28 -0.63 -19.56
N SER A 28 -2.50 -0.28 -19.99
CA SER A 28 -3.27 0.87 -19.49
C SER A 28 -3.40 0.80 -17.97
N GLY A 29 -3.05 1.89 -17.29
CA GLY A 29 -3.18 2.04 -15.83
C GLY A 29 -1.88 1.86 -15.01
N TYR A 30 -0.91 1.12 -15.54
CA TYR A 30 0.36 0.85 -14.85
C TYR A 30 1.09 2.15 -14.49
N THR A 31 1.50 2.31 -13.24
CA THR A 31 2.48 3.35 -12.89
C THR A 31 3.89 2.79 -13.11
N PRO A 32 4.69 3.30 -14.07
CA PRO A 32 6.00 2.72 -14.42
C PRO A 32 7.01 2.64 -13.26
N GLU A 33 6.74 3.36 -12.18
CA GLU A 33 7.63 3.47 -11.02
C GLU A 33 7.28 2.50 -9.88
N SER A 34 6.16 1.78 -9.94
CA SER A 34 5.71 0.91 -8.86
C SER A 34 6.35 -0.47 -8.85
N ASN A 35 6.89 -0.92 -10.01
CA ASN A 35 7.39 -2.28 -10.19
C ASN A 35 8.89 -2.31 -10.31
N TYR A 36 9.54 -2.56 -9.18
CA TYR A 36 10.98 -2.60 -9.13
C TYR A 36 11.51 -3.48 -8.03
N THR A 37 12.75 -3.92 -8.23
CA THR A 37 13.62 -4.39 -7.16
C THR A 37 14.82 -3.47 -7.09
N SER A 38 15.06 -2.91 -5.91
CA SER A 38 16.27 -2.17 -5.61
C SER A 38 17.06 -2.84 -4.51
N TRP A 39 18.37 -2.87 -4.70
CA TRP A 39 19.33 -3.26 -3.69
C TRP A 39 20.26 -2.08 -3.44
N SER A 40 20.52 -1.75 -2.19
CA SER A 40 21.50 -0.73 -1.82
C SER A 40 22.34 -1.15 -0.61
N ASN A 41 23.61 -0.78 -0.63
CA ASN A 41 24.50 -0.85 0.51
C ASN A 41 24.93 0.56 0.90
N TYR A 42 24.84 0.90 2.19
CA TYR A 42 25.34 2.19 2.69
C TYR A 42 26.71 2.04 3.37
N ASN A 43 26.96 0.88 3.99
CA ASN A 43 28.25 0.49 4.54
C ASN A 43 28.32 -1.05 4.66
N SER A 44 29.38 -1.60 5.28
CA SER A 44 29.56 -3.06 5.42
C SER A 44 28.49 -3.77 6.27
N TRP A 45 27.69 -3.01 7.02
CA TRP A 45 26.69 -3.53 7.97
C TRP A 45 25.26 -3.23 7.54
N SER A 46 25.04 -2.14 6.80
CA SER A 46 23.73 -1.66 6.33
C SER A 46 23.52 -2.00 4.86
N ASN A 47 22.58 -2.91 4.63
CA ASN A 47 22.16 -3.39 3.32
C ASN A 47 20.63 -3.44 3.30
N THR A 48 20.05 -2.82 2.27
CA THR A 48 18.60 -2.71 2.08
C THR A 48 18.22 -3.36 0.76
N LEU A 49 17.25 -4.28 0.82
CA LEU A 49 16.55 -4.83 -0.31
C LEU A 49 15.11 -4.32 -0.27
N HIS A 50 14.65 -3.72 -1.37
CA HIS A 50 13.26 -3.32 -1.54
C HIS A 50 12.76 -3.93 -2.84
N THR A 51 11.61 -4.59 -2.77
CA THR A 51 10.87 -5.08 -3.93
C THR A 51 9.45 -4.59 -3.84
N SER A 52 8.95 -4.00 -4.92
CA SER A 52 7.58 -3.54 -5.06
C SER A 52 7.01 -4.08 -6.36
N TYR A 53 5.78 -4.56 -6.28
CA TYR A 53 5.00 -5.03 -7.41
C TYR A 53 3.56 -4.53 -7.28
N GLN A 54 3.02 -4.03 -8.35
CA GLN A 54 1.70 -3.50 -8.53
C GLN A 54 1.11 -4.14 -9.78
N PHE A 55 -0.14 -4.53 -9.64
CA PHE A 55 -0.98 -4.98 -10.72
C PHE A 55 -2.23 -4.13 -10.73
N ASP A 56 -2.58 -3.61 -11.89
CA ASP A 56 -3.83 -2.93 -12.10
C ASP A 56 -4.42 -3.25 -13.48
N ASN A 57 -5.73 -3.04 -13.64
CA ASN A 57 -6.41 -3.24 -14.92
C ASN A 57 -7.63 -2.33 -15.09
N ASP A 58 -8.12 -2.26 -16.33
CA ASP A 58 -9.32 -1.48 -16.68
C ASP A 58 -10.61 -2.01 -16.03
N ALA A 59 -10.59 -3.21 -15.44
CA ALA A 59 -11.72 -3.76 -14.67
C ALA A 59 -11.79 -3.22 -13.24
N GLY A 60 -10.91 -2.28 -12.86
CA GLY A 60 -10.91 -1.64 -11.54
C GLY A 60 -10.32 -2.53 -10.44
N GLN A 61 -9.46 -3.50 -10.80
CA GLN A 61 -8.69 -4.27 -9.83
C GLN A 61 -7.32 -3.64 -9.68
N LEU A 62 -6.93 -3.33 -8.46
CA LEU A 62 -5.60 -2.88 -8.07
C LEU A 62 -5.08 -3.78 -6.97
N MET A 63 -3.84 -4.24 -7.08
CA MET A 63 -3.14 -5.01 -6.06
C MET A 63 -1.70 -4.55 -5.96
N ASN A 64 -1.15 -4.48 -4.75
CA ASN A 64 0.25 -4.20 -4.50
C ASN A 64 0.85 -5.23 -3.54
N LEU A 65 2.13 -5.50 -3.75
CA LEU A 65 3.00 -6.32 -2.93
C LEU A 65 4.30 -5.53 -2.73
N GLY A 66 4.57 -5.16 -1.48
CA GLY A 66 5.81 -4.54 -1.05
C GLY A 66 6.57 -5.47 -0.12
N PHE A 67 7.87 -5.58 -0.32
CA PHE A 67 8.78 -6.27 0.58
C PHE A 67 10.03 -5.43 0.80
N ILE A 68 10.30 -5.09 2.05
CA ILE A 68 11.53 -4.40 2.43
C ILE A 68 12.29 -5.22 3.46
N GLN A 69 13.58 -5.34 3.26
CA GLN A 69 14.48 -5.97 4.20
C GLN A 69 15.71 -5.09 4.40
N GLU A 70 15.92 -4.65 5.63
CA GLU A 70 17.13 -3.98 6.09
C GLU A 70 17.85 -4.92 7.04
N ARG A 71 19.12 -5.19 6.75
CA ARG A 71 19.89 -6.17 7.51
C ARG A 71 19.98 -5.77 9.00
N GLY A 72 19.38 -6.61 9.86
CA GLY A 72 19.47 -6.48 11.32
C GLY A 72 18.48 -5.50 11.97
N SER A 73 17.69 -4.76 11.18
CA SER A 73 16.76 -3.75 11.70
C SER A 73 15.32 -3.93 11.26
N LYS A 74 15.06 -4.37 10.02
CA LYS A 74 13.72 -4.35 9.44
C LYS A 74 13.50 -5.50 8.46
N LYS A 75 12.34 -6.16 8.53
CA LYS A 75 11.89 -7.08 7.50
C LYS A 75 10.39 -7.02 7.43
N GLN A 76 9.84 -6.31 6.45
CA GLN A 76 8.42 -6.01 6.39
C GLN A 76 7.81 -6.50 5.08
N LEU A 77 6.59 -7.02 5.18
CA LEU A 77 5.73 -7.38 4.06
C LEU A 77 4.50 -6.47 4.08
N ASP A 78 4.20 -5.85 2.95
CA ASP A 78 3.01 -5.03 2.73
C ASP A 78 2.22 -5.61 1.56
N LEU A 79 0.93 -5.83 1.75
CA LEU A 79 0.00 -6.26 0.73
C LEU A 79 -1.16 -5.27 0.74
N SER A 80 -1.57 -4.78 -0.41
CA SER A 80 -2.79 -3.98 -0.52
C SER A 80 -3.58 -4.35 -1.77
N SER A 81 -4.89 -4.13 -1.72
CA SER A 81 -5.78 -4.42 -2.83
C SER A 81 -7.00 -3.50 -2.80
N ALA A 82 -7.45 -3.04 -3.95
CA ALA A 82 -8.69 -2.28 -4.12
C ALA A 82 -9.40 -2.74 -5.39
N TRP A 83 -10.63 -3.24 -5.27
CA TRP A 83 -11.39 -3.87 -6.34
C TRP A 83 -12.75 -3.21 -6.51
N GLU A 84 -13.08 -2.85 -7.75
CA GLU A 84 -14.44 -2.50 -8.15
C GLU A 84 -15.20 -3.79 -8.51
N ILE A 85 -16.09 -4.24 -7.62
CA ILE A 85 -16.89 -5.46 -7.85
C ILE A 85 -17.89 -5.21 -8.97
N ASN A 86 -18.48 -4.02 -8.97
CA ASN A 86 -19.37 -3.50 -10.01
C ASN A 86 -19.43 -1.97 -9.90
N HIS A 87 -20.30 -1.33 -10.70
CA HIS A 87 -20.45 0.13 -10.71
C HIS A 87 -20.89 0.76 -9.38
N GLN A 88 -21.39 -0.03 -8.43
CA GLN A 88 -21.89 0.45 -7.14
C GLN A 88 -21.02 -0.01 -5.97
N TRP A 89 -20.41 -1.19 -6.04
CA TRP A 89 -19.70 -1.79 -4.91
C TRP A 89 -18.19 -1.81 -5.14
N GLY A 90 -17.45 -1.32 -4.15
CA GLY A 90 -16.00 -1.42 -4.07
C GLY A 90 -15.56 -2.12 -2.78
N LEU A 91 -14.47 -2.84 -2.86
CA LEU A 91 -13.79 -3.46 -1.71
C LEU A 91 -12.34 -3.00 -1.69
N PHE A 92 -11.78 -2.80 -0.51
CA PHE A 92 -10.36 -2.55 -0.37
C PHE A 92 -9.83 -3.15 0.93
N ALA A 93 -8.57 -3.54 0.91
CA ALA A 93 -7.89 -4.12 2.04
C ALA A 93 -6.39 -3.83 1.99
N ARG A 94 -5.77 -3.83 3.17
CA ARG A 94 -4.33 -3.79 3.35
C ARG A 94 -3.92 -4.68 4.50
N TYR A 95 -2.79 -5.33 4.33
CA TYR A 95 -2.12 -6.16 5.32
C TYR A 95 -0.65 -5.80 5.38
N ASN A 96 -0.18 -5.30 6.50
CA ASN A 96 1.21 -4.93 6.71
C ASN A 96 1.76 -5.64 7.96
N GLN A 97 2.88 -6.33 7.80
CA GLN A 97 3.45 -7.20 8.81
C GLN A 97 4.97 -7.05 8.92
N GLU A 98 5.45 -6.96 10.17
CA GLU A 98 6.86 -7.13 10.53
C GLU A 98 7.19 -8.62 10.65
N LEU A 99 8.26 -9.03 10.01
CA LEU A 99 8.73 -10.41 9.84
C LEU A 99 10.11 -10.64 10.45
N ILE A 100 10.66 -9.69 11.22
CA ILE A 100 11.89 -9.93 11.97
C ILE A 100 11.66 -11.10 12.94
N SER A 101 12.58 -12.06 12.93
CA SER A 101 12.46 -13.31 13.69
C SER A 101 12.26 -13.13 15.19
N SER A 102 12.73 -12.02 15.77
CA SER A 102 12.56 -11.69 17.20
C SER A 102 11.26 -10.93 17.52
N ASN A 103 10.56 -10.37 16.55
CA ASN A 103 9.36 -9.58 16.80
C ASN A 103 8.36 -9.65 15.62
N LYS A 104 7.92 -10.87 15.28
CA LYS A 104 6.93 -11.08 14.23
C LYS A 104 5.56 -10.60 14.71
N HIS A 105 5.13 -9.44 14.22
CA HIS A 105 3.83 -8.89 14.54
C HIS A 105 3.24 -8.14 13.36
N ARG A 106 1.93 -7.99 13.38
CA ARG A 106 1.18 -7.22 12.40
C ARG A 106 1.40 -5.75 12.70
N LEU A 107 1.69 -4.93 11.69
CA LEU A 107 1.80 -3.48 11.84
C LEU A 107 0.46 -2.80 11.57
N GLU A 108 -0.24 -3.23 10.51
CA GLU A 108 -1.53 -2.68 10.15
C GLU A 108 -2.39 -3.70 9.40
N ASP A 109 -3.68 -3.74 9.74
CA ASP A 109 -4.74 -4.31 8.92
C ASP A 109 -5.75 -3.22 8.61
N LEU A 110 -6.18 -3.17 7.36
CA LEU A 110 -7.29 -2.33 6.92
C LEU A 110 -8.20 -3.16 6.03
N ILE A 111 -9.51 -3.03 6.22
CA ILE A 111 -10.51 -3.58 5.32
C ILE A 111 -11.68 -2.63 5.27
N GLY A 112 -12.23 -2.41 4.08
CA GLY A 112 -13.43 -1.61 3.95
C GLY A 112 -14.19 -1.89 2.67
N VAL A 113 -15.43 -1.45 2.69
CA VAL A 113 -16.40 -1.61 1.61
C VAL A 113 -16.99 -0.24 1.31
N SER A 114 -17.09 0.06 0.03
CA SER A 114 -17.75 1.27 -0.46
C SER A 114 -18.98 0.91 -1.26
N TYR A 115 -20.02 1.73 -1.11
CA TYR A 115 -21.22 1.68 -1.92
C TYR A 115 -21.49 3.05 -2.55
N GLU A 116 -21.83 3.06 -3.83
CA GLU A 116 -22.06 4.25 -4.62
C GLU A 116 -23.42 4.20 -5.33
N SER A 117 -24.20 5.27 -5.14
CA SER A 117 -25.48 5.51 -5.81
C SER A 117 -25.43 6.83 -6.59
N CYS A 118 -26.52 7.18 -7.27
CA CYS A 118 -26.62 8.43 -8.04
C CYS A 118 -26.60 9.69 -7.17
N CYS A 119 -27.15 9.63 -5.95
CA CYS A 119 -27.29 10.80 -5.07
C CYS A 119 -26.46 10.72 -3.78
N TRP A 120 -25.91 9.56 -3.45
CA TRP A 120 -25.12 9.37 -2.24
C TRP A 120 -24.08 8.26 -2.41
N SER A 121 -23.04 8.28 -1.59
CA SER A 121 -22.10 7.19 -1.42
C SER A 121 -21.82 6.97 0.06
N THR A 122 -21.44 5.76 0.43
CA THR A 122 -21.00 5.45 1.78
C THR A 122 -19.78 4.56 1.76
N ASN A 123 -18.94 4.70 2.79
CA ASN A 123 -17.80 3.84 2.99
C ASN A 123 -17.76 3.41 4.45
N PHE A 124 -17.62 2.10 4.66
CA PHE A 124 -17.37 1.52 5.95
C PHE A 124 -15.99 0.87 5.97
N THR A 125 -15.12 1.34 6.87
CA THR A 125 -13.75 0.88 7.01
C THR A 125 -13.46 0.47 8.45
N ARG A 126 -12.79 -0.66 8.60
CA ARG A 126 -12.15 -1.09 9.84
C ARG A 126 -10.64 -1.03 9.65
N ARG A 127 -9.96 -0.37 10.58
CA ARG A 127 -8.49 -0.34 10.67
C ARG A 127 -8.05 -0.85 12.03
N LYS A 128 -7.07 -1.75 12.06
CA LYS A 128 -6.36 -2.16 13.27
C LYS A 128 -4.87 -1.92 13.07
N PHE A 129 -4.23 -1.15 13.92
CA PHE A 129 -2.82 -0.79 13.75
C PHE A 129 -2.07 -0.92 15.08
N PHE A 130 -0.78 -1.24 14.97
CA PHE A 130 0.13 -1.36 16.10
C PHE A 130 0.42 0.02 16.69
N THR A 131 0.32 0.16 18.00
CA THR A 131 0.52 1.44 18.71
C THR A 131 1.78 1.46 19.56
N GLY A 132 2.33 0.31 19.88
CA GLY A 132 3.53 0.19 20.70
C GLY A 132 3.61 -1.15 21.41
N THR A 133 4.60 -1.27 22.28
CA THR A 133 4.78 -2.44 23.14
C THR A 133 4.63 -1.97 24.59
N ASP A 134 3.85 -2.71 25.38
CA ASP A 134 3.64 -2.41 26.79
C ASP A 134 4.90 -2.64 27.63
N SER A 135 4.84 -2.32 28.92
CA SER A 135 5.96 -2.51 29.85
C SER A 135 6.35 -3.99 30.06
N ASN A 136 5.50 -4.93 29.67
CA ASN A 136 5.73 -6.37 29.77
C ASN A 136 6.25 -6.98 28.46
N GLY A 137 6.46 -6.18 27.41
CA GLY A 137 6.88 -6.66 26.10
C GLY A 137 5.74 -7.18 25.22
N ALA A 138 4.48 -6.95 25.60
CA ALA A 138 3.30 -7.33 24.82
C ALA A 138 2.94 -6.25 23.78
N ASN A 139 2.61 -6.68 22.56
CA ASN A 139 2.26 -5.78 21.48
C ASN A 139 0.84 -5.21 21.65
N GLU A 140 0.72 -3.89 21.62
CA GLU A 140 -0.53 -3.14 21.74
C GLU A 140 -1.07 -2.70 20.38
N PHE A 141 -2.39 -2.63 20.28
CA PHE A 141 -3.09 -2.33 19.04
C PHE A 141 -4.34 -1.51 19.29
N ASP A 142 -4.54 -0.50 18.45
CA ASP A 142 -5.79 0.23 18.38
C ASP A 142 -6.65 -0.28 17.21
N THR A 143 -7.96 -0.26 17.41
CA THR A 143 -8.94 -0.58 16.37
C THR A 143 -9.88 0.60 16.17
N THR A 144 -9.96 1.10 14.95
CA THR A 144 -10.81 2.20 14.55
C THR A 144 -11.85 1.72 13.52
N TRP A 145 -13.09 2.13 13.72
CA TRP A 145 -14.18 1.93 12.79
C TRP A 145 -14.59 3.28 12.22
N MET A 146 -14.72 3.37 10.91
CA MET A 146 -15.04 4.60 10.19
C MET A 146 -16.24 4.35 9.29
N LEU A 147 -17.25 5.20 9.43
CA LEU A 147 -18.38 5.29 8.52
C LEU A 147 -18.41 6.70 7.92
N VAL A 148 -18.37 6.77 6.60
CA VAL A 148 -18.46 8.02 5.84
C VAL A 148 -19.72 7.95 4.98
N LEU A 149 -20.50 9.02 4.96
CA LEU A 149 -21.63 9.20 4.06
C LEU A 149 -21.39 10.49 3.27
N GLU A 150 -21.48 10.43 1.95
CA GLU A 150 -21.34 11.62 1.10
C GLU A 150 -22.62 11.80 0.28
N LEU A 151 -23.15 13.01 0.27
CA LEU A 151 -24.29 13.37 -0.57
C LEU A 151 -23.78 14.07 -1.83
N LYS A 152 -24.08 13.48 -2.98
CA LYS A 152 -23.70 14.04 -4.28
C LYS A 152 -24.59 15.25 -4.56
N GLY A 153 -23.98 16.38 -4.92
CA GLY A 153 -24.71 17.59 -5.33
C GLY A 153 -25.18 18.54 -4.21
N MET A 154 -25.00 18.21 -2.92
CA MET A 154 -25.38 19.10 -1.80
C MET A 154 -24.24 19.35 -0.79
N GLY A 155 -23.01 18.94 -1.12
CA GLY A 155 -21.84 19.05 -0.24
C GLY A 155 -21.57 17.77 0.56
N LYS A 156 -20.30 17.56 0.93
CA LYS A 156 -19.83 16.37 1.64
C LYS A 156 -20.17 16.47 3.13
N LEU A 157 -20.94 15.53 3.68
CA LEU A 157 -21.27 15.46 5.11
C LEU A 157 -20.39 14.42 5.82
N GLY A 158 -19.19 14.80 6.24
CA GLY A 158 -18.33 13.95 7.07
C GLY A 158 -16.83 14.04 6.74
N LYS A 159 -16.01 13.21 7.40
CA LYS A 159 -14.56 13.13 7.24
C LYS A 159 -14.10 12.41 5.95
N SER A 160 -14.85 12.57 4.86
CA SER A 160 -14.57 11.98 3.55
C SER A 160 -13.12 12.20 3.10
N SER A 161 -12.62 13.43 3.25
CA SER A 161 -11.23 13.79 2.94
C SER A 161 -10.21 12.92 3.67
N ASN A 162 -10.46 12.60 4.93
CA ASN A 162 -9.51 11.87 5.76
C ASN A 162 -9.46 10.39 5.39
N LEU A 163 -10.58 9.82 4.94
CA LEU A 163 -10.61 8.43 4.48
C LEU A 163 -9.96 8.30 3.11
N ASN A 164 -10.23 9.22 2.18
CA ASN A 164 -9.58 9.23 0.87
C ASN A 164 -8.07 9.38 1.03
N GLN A 165 -7.63 10.32 1.86
CA GLN A 165 -6.21 10.46 2.18
C GLN A 165 -5.62 9.20 2.80
N LEU A 166 -6.31 8.58 3.77
CA LEU A 166 -5.86 7.32 4.37
C LEU A 166 -5.70 6.22 3.31
N LEU A 167 -6.67 6.07 2.40
CA LEU A 167 -6.62 5.03 1.38
C LEU A 167 -5.54 5.31 0.33
N GLU A 168 -5.34 6.57 -0.07
CA GLU A 168 -4.28 6.97 -0.99
C GLU A 168 -2.88 6.80 -0.38
N GLU A 169 -2.72 7.07 0.92
CA GLU A 169 -1.48 6.81 1.67
C GLU A 169 -1.24 5.31 1.93
N SER A 170 -2.31 4.53 2.10
CA SER A 170 -2.23 3.13 2.49
C SER A 170 -2.17 2.16 1.32
N ILE A 171 -2.75 2.52 0.17
CA ILE A 171 -2.86 1.67 -1.00
C ILE A 171 -2.19 2.41 -2.17
N LEU A 172 -0.97 2.02 -2.50
CA LEU A 172 -0.22 2.63 -3.60
C LEU A 172 -1.02 2.55 -4.90
N GLY A 173 -1.15 3.69 -5.60
CA GLY A 173 -1.88 3.78 -6.86
C GLY A 173 -3.40 3.90 -6.71
N TYR A 174 -3.96 3.80 -5.50
CA TYR A 174 -5.37 4.09 -5.27
C TYR A 174 -5.65 5.56 -5.55
N LYS A 175 -6.75 5.83 -6.24
CA LYS A 175 -7.25 7.18 -6.49
C LYS A 175 -8.70 7.21 -6.06
N SER A 176 -9.01 8.09 -5.11
CA SER A 176 -10.40 8.28 -4.72
C SER A 176 -11.22 8.80 -5.91
N LYS A 177 -12.43 8.25 -6.10
CA LYS A 177 -13.36 8.78 -7.10
C LYS A 177 -13.81 10.19 -6.66
N PRO A 178 -13.82 11.18 -7.57
CA PRO A 178 -14.12 12.58 -7.24
C PRO A 178 -15.53 12.80 -6.69
#